data_AF-A0AAU2DDR0-F1
#
_entry.id   AF-A0AAU2DDR0-F1
#
_cell.length_a   1.000
_cell.length_b   1.000
_cell.length_c   1.000
_cell.angle_alpha   90.00
_cell.angle_beta   90.00
_cell.angle_gamma   90.00
#
_symmetry.space_group_name_H-M   'P 1'
#
loop_
_entity.id
_entity.type
_entity.pdbx_description
1 polymer ?
#
loop_
_entity_poly.entity_id
_entity_poly.type
_entity_poly.pdbx_seq_one_letter_code
_entity_poly.pdbx_strand_id
1 'polypeptide(L)'
;MGMAWAALAGVLVAGTGCTRQDDRPSGPDMAPEARSYLSGALTLMEKNSLLRHETDWPKTRERAFAQTRSAQKPADTYVAIRSALNSLGDGHSSFFEPEQVEDELEAPVETFAGLRGWSMSGRVGYVVLPGVQGFGAAGGVVSRSEFG
;
A
#
# COMPACT_ATOMS: atom_id res chain seq x y z
N MET A 1 26.62 31.67 58.47
CA MET A 1 27.18 30.74 59.48
C MET A 1 26.80 29.33 59.03
N GLY A 2 27.68 28.57 58.36
CA GLY A 2 28.67 27.66 58.97
C GLY A 2 27.94 26.38 59.46
N MET A 3 28.23 25.14 59.06
CA MET A 3 29.51 24.51 58.80
C MET A 3 29.32 23.26 57.91
N ALA A 4 30.33 22.99 57.08
CA ALA A 4 30.58 21.73 56.39
C ALA A 4 30.95 20.61 57.38
N TRP A 5 30.60 19.36 57.05
CA TRP A 5 31.25 18.16 57.58
C TRP A 5 31.65 17.21 56.45
N ALA A 6 32.82 16.62 56.63
CA ALA A 6 33.64 15.97 55.61
C ALA A 6 33.34 14.48 55.40
N ALA A 7 33.49 14.06 54.14
CA ALA A 7 34.13 12.85 53.59
C ALA A 7 34.28 11.56 54.45
N LEU A 8 33.92 10.39 53.90
CA LEU A 8 34.80 9.40 53.21
C LEU A 8 34.24 7.95 53.22
N ALA A 9 34.68 7.18 52.21
CA ALA A 9 34.58 5.72 51.98
C ALA A 9 33.19 5.19 51.54
N GLY A 10 32.98 4.56 50.39
CA GLY A 10 33.88 3.89 49.46
C GLY A 10 33.44 2.43 49.31
N VAL A 11 32.86 2.05 48.17
CA VAL A 11 33.02 0.72 47.52
C VAL A 11 32.70 0.90 46.03
N LEU A 12 33.68 0.61 45.20
CA LEU A 12 33.59 0.54 43.75
C LEU A 12 33.38 -0.93 43.37
N VAL A 13 32.18 -1.34 42.97
CA VAL A 13 31.96 -2.64 42.31
C VAL A 13 31.80 -2.38 40.81
N ALA A 14 32.91 -2.41 40.08
CA ALA A 14 32.91 -2.48 38.63
C ALA A 14 32.71 -3.95 38.23
N GLY A 15 31.46 -4.37 38.05
CA GLY A 15 31.14 -5.62 37.38
C GLY A 15 31.33 -5.46 35.88
N THR A 16 32.53 -5.72 35.37
CA THR A 16 32.78 -5.89 33.93
C THR A 16 32.20 -7.22 33.47
N GLY A 17 30.87 -7.28 33.38
CA GLY A 17 30.17 -8.30 32.62
C GLY A 17 29.97 -7.79 31.20
N CYS A 18 31.01 -7.85 30.36
CA CYS A 18 30.80 -7.74 28.91
C CYS A 18 30.12 -9.03 28.47
N THR A 19 28.80 -9.07 28.50
CA THR A 19 28.03 -10.05 27.74
C THR A 19 28.41 -9.84 26.28
N ARG A 20 29.19 -10.78 25.76
CA ARG A 20 29.50 -10.92 24.33
C ARG A 20 28.17 -10.93 23.59
N GLN A 21 27.87 -9.87 22.85
CA GLN A 21 26.81 -9.92 21.86
C GLN A 21 27.22 -11.03 20.88
N ASP A 22 26.40 -12.07 20.81
CA ASP A 22 26.49 -13.08 19.78
C ASP A 22 26.28 -12.36 18.44
N ASP A 23 27.37 -12.00 17.75
CA ASP A 23 27.38 -11.71 16.32
C ASP A 23 27.08 -13.01 15.56
N ARG A 24 25.87 -13.54 15.72
CA ARG A 24 25.30 -14.40 14.68
C ARG A 24 25.11 -13.47 13.48
N PRO A 25 25.53 -13.86 12.26
CA PRO A 25 25.19 -13.08 11.09
C PRO A 25 23.67 -13.06 11.00
N SER A 26 23.07 -11.94 11.42
CA SER A 26 21.73 -11.56 10.98
C SER A 26 21.77 -11.74 9.47
N GLY A 27 20.87 -12.55 8.91
CA GLY A 27 20.67 -12.55 7.46
C GLY A 27 20.55 -11.09 7.00
N PRO A 28 20.96 -10.78 5.76
CA PRO A 28 21.12 -9.38 5.34
C PRO A 28 19.85 -8.60 5.68
N ASP A 29 20.03 -7.56 6.49
CA ASP A 29 18.95 -6.62 6.78
C ASP A 29 18.40 -6.08 5.46
N MET A 30 17.14 -5.67 5.48
CA MET A 30 16.46 -5.12 4.31
C MET A 30 17.30 -3.99 3.68
N ALA A 31 17.55 -4.08 2.38
CA ALA A 31 18.31 -3.07 1.66
C ALA A 31 17.60 -1.69 1.74
N PRO A 32 18.34 -0.58 1.79
CA PRO A 32 17.76 0.76 1.92
C PRO A 32 16.74 1.10 0.83
N GLU A 33 17.00 0.67 -0.41
CA GLU A 33 16.12 0.91 -1.55
C GLU A 33 14.79 0.17 -1.41
N ALA A 34 14.83 -1.13 -1.08
CA ALA A 34 13.64 -1.91 -0.81
C ALA A 34 12.83 -1.33 0.36
N ARG A 35 13.52 -0.92 1.44
CA ARG A 35 12.88 -0.28 2.59
C ARG A 35 12.20 1.03 2.23
N SER A 36 12.85 1.86 1.42
CA SER A 36 12.30 3.14 0.95
C SER A 36 11.05 2.92 0.11
N TYR A 37 11.11 1.97 -0.83
CA TYR A 37 9.97 1.62 -1.68
C TYR A 37 8.76 1.18 -0.88
N LEU A 38 8.94 0.22 0.05
CA LEU A 38 7.86 -0.26 0.91
C LEU A 38 7.31 0.86 1.81
N SER A 39 8.19 1.68 2.39
CA SER A 39 7.79 2.82 3.23
C SER A 39 6.96 3.84 2.44
N GLY A 40 7.36 4.13 1.21
CA GLY A 40 6.65 5.01 0.29
C GLY A 40 5.25 4.50 -0.03
N ALA A 41 5.15 3.22 -0.42
CA ALA A 41 3.88 2.58 -0.72
C ALA A 41 2.91 2.63 0.48
N LEU A 42 3.36 2.24 1.67
CA LEU A 42 2.55 2.28 2.89
C LEU A 42 2.10 3.70 3.27
N THR A 43 2.94 4.71 3.00
CA THR A 43 2.61 6.12 3.24
C THR A 43 1.54 6.61 2.26
N LEU A 44 1.59 6.17 1.00
CA LEU A 44 0.55 6.47 0.02
C LEU A 44 -0.79 5.82 0.39
N MET A 45 -0.77 4.59 0.87
CA MET A 45 -1.97 3.92 1.38
C MET A 45 -2.56 4.69 2.57
N GLU A 46 -1.72 5.06 3.54
CA GLU A 46 -2.14 5.78 4.75
C GLU A 46 -2.78 7.13 4.44
N LYS A 47 -2.22 7.85 3.47
CA LYS A 47 -2.72 9.15 3.09
C LYS A 47 -4.04 9.07 2.30
N ASN A 48 -4.23 8.05 1.47
CA ASN A 48 -5.26 8.05 0.42
C ASN A 48 -6.34 6.98 0.58
N SER A 49 -6.16 5.97 1.44
CA SER A 49 -7.19 4.92 1.60
C SER A 49 -8.52 5.52 2.09
N LEU A 50 -9.62 4.98 1.56
CA LEU A 50 -10.97 5.36 1.96
C LEU A 50 -11.18 5.09 3.46
N LEU A 51 -10.67 3.96 3.95
CA LEU A 51 -10.78 3.51 5.34
C LEU A 51 -9.57 3.92 6.19
N ARG A 52 -8.85 4.99 5.81
CA ARG A 52 -7.63 5.42 6.51
C ARG A 52 -7.80 5.73 8.00
N HIS A 53 -8.98 6.14 8.43
CA HIS A 53 -9.25 6.45 9.84
C HIS A 53 -9.63 5.22 10.68
N GLU A 54 -9.98 4.12 10.01
CA GLU A 54 -10.36 2.84 10.63
C GLU A 54 -9.21 1.83 10.62
N THR A 55 -8.19 2.08 9.79
CA THR A 55 -7.03 1.20 9.63
C THR A 55 -6.02 1.41 10.77
N ASP A 56 -5.59 0.32 11.41
CA ASP A 56 -4.46 0.30 12.33
C ASP A 56 -3.13 0.36 11.56
N TRP A 57 -2.69 1.58 11.23
CA TRP A 57 -1.46 1.83 10.47
C TRP A 57 -0.19 1.30 11.14
N PRO A 58 0.03 1.48 12.45
CA PRO A 58 1.19 0.88 13.13
C PRO A 58 1.27 -0.63 12.91
N LYS A 59 0.17 -1.35 13.12
CA LYS A 59 0.13 -2.81 12.98
C LYS A 59 0.24 -3.26 11.52
N THR A 60 -0.30 -2.48 10.57
CA THR A 60 -0.17 -2.76 9.13
C THR A 60 1.28 -2.58 8.67
N ARG A 61 1.95 -1.50 9.10
CA ARG A 61 3.37 -1.26 8.80
C ARG A 61 4.25 -2.36 9.40
N GLU A 62 4.03 -2.71 10.67
CA GLU A 62 4.78 -3.79 11.33
C GLU A 62 4.67 -5.12 10.55
N ARG A 63 3.45 -5.53 10.20
CA ARG A 63 3.20 -6.75 9.42
C ARG A 63 3.91 -6.73 8.07
N ALA A 64 3.84 -5.61 7.35
CA ALA A 64 4.47 -5.47 6.05
C ALA A 64 6.01 -5.60 6.14
N PHE A 65 6.65 -4.90 7.09
CA PHE A 65 8.11 -5.02 7.28
C PHE A 65 8.53 -6.39 7.78
N ALA A 66 7.71 -7.05 8.61
CA ALA A 66 7.99 -8.40 9.08
C ALA A 66 8.02 -9.44 7.95
N GLN A 67 7.18 -9.27 6.92
CA GLN A 67 7.12 -10.15 5.75
C GLN A 67 8.34 -10.02 4.85
N THR A 68 8.99 -8.85 4.81
CA THR A 68 10.07 -8.54 3.84
C THR A 68 11.38 -8.13 4.53
N ARG A 69 11.68 -8.72 5.70
CA ARG A 69 12.86 -8.36 6.52
C ARG A 69 14.19 -8.47 5.80
N SER A 70 14.31 -9.38 4.84
CA SER A 70 15.52 -9.63 4.05
C SER A 70 15.42 -9.12 2.62
N ALA A 71 14.43 -8.32 2.27
CA ALA A 71 14.24 -7.81 0.90
C ALA A 71 15.43 -6.97 0.45
N GLN A 72 15.95 -7.25 -0.74
CA GLN A 72 17.15 -6.60 -1.28
C GLN A 72 16.83 -5.64 -2.43
N LYS A 73 15.69 -5.83 -3.11
CA LYS A 73 15.21 -4.97 -4.19
C LYS A 73 13.73 -4.60 -4.01
N PRO A 74 13.22 -3.53 -4.64
CA PRO A 74 11.81 -3.15 -4.58
C PRO A 74 10.83 -4.29 -4.91
N ALA A 75 11.15 -5.12 -5.91
CA ALA A 75 10.32 -6.25 -6.30
C ALA A 75 10.06 -7.26 -5.18
N ASP A 76 11.01 -7.43 -4.25
CA ASP A 76 10.86 -8.33 -3.11
C ASP A 76 9.78 -7.83 -2.12
N THR A 77 9.35 -6.58 -2.25
CA THR A 77 8.36 -5.94 -1.37
C THR A 77 6.92 -6.05 -1.87
N TYR A 78 6.73 -6.43 -3.14
CA TYR A 78 5.41 -6.42 -3.79
C TYR A 78 4.39 -7.31 -3.10
N VAL A 79 4.82 -8.46 -2.57
CA VAL A 79 3.95 -9.35 -1.79
C VAL A 79 3.42 -8.68 -0.52
N ALA A 80 4.25 -7.90 0.19
CA ALA A 80 3.83 -7.18 1.39
C ALA A 80 2.92 -5.99 1.06
N ILE A 81 3.17 -5.31 -0.05
CA ILE A 81 2.32 -4.23 -0.56
C ILE A 81 0.91 -4.75 -0.87
N ARG A 82 0.80 -5.86 -1.61
CA ARG A 82 -0.48 -6.54 -1.87
C ARG A 82 -1.18 -6.96 -0.59
N SER A 83 -0.45 -7.60 0.33
CA SER A 83 -1.01 -8.04 1.61
C SER A 83 -1.53 -6.86 2.44
N ALA A 84 -0.83 -5.72 2.42
CA ALA A 84 -1.25 -4.51 3.11
C ALA A 84 -2.53 -3.95 2.49
N LEU A 85 -2.59 -3.81 1.15
CA LEU A 85 -3.77 -3.35 0.43
C LEU A 85 -5.01 -4.21 0.70
N ASN A 86 -4.87 -5.54 0.59
CA ASN A 86 -5.97 -6.46 0.88
C ASN A 86 -6.48 -6.32 2.32
N SER A 87 -5.59 -5.99 3.27
CA SER A 87 -5.97 -5.80 4.67
C SER A 87 -6.69 -4.48 4.95
N LEU A 88 -6.66 -3.51 4.02
CA LEU A 88 -7.42 -2.26 4.13
C LEU A 88 -8.92 -2.52 4.03
N GLY A 89 -9.33 -3.55 3.29
CA GLY A 89 -10.74 -3.91 3.12
C GLY A 89 -11.56 -2.88 2.34
N ASP A 90 -10.92 -1.94 1.63
CA ASP A 90 -11.61 -0.88 0.90
C ASP A 90 -12.15 -1.33 -0.47
N GLY A 91 -11.63 -2.42 -1.04
CA GLY A 91 -12.07 -2.96 -2.34
C GLY A 91 -11.84 -2.03 -3.53
N HIS A 92 -11.14 -0.91 -3.32
CA HIS A 92 -10.96 0.16 -4.30
C HIS A 92 -9.49 0.48 -4.56
N SER A 93 -8.58 -0.12 -3.77
CA SER A 93 -7.14 0.03 -3.95
C SER A 93 -6.54 -1.19 -4.63
N SER A 94 -5.83 -0.98 -5.74
CA SER A 94 -5.10 -2.01 -6.49
C SER A 94 -3.61 -1.66 -6.60
N PHE A 95 -2.78 -2.68 -6.72
CA PHE A 95 -1.35 -2.53 -7.01
C PHE A 95 -0.98 -3.35 -8.24
N PHE A 96 -0.38 -2.68 -9.22
CA PHE A 96 0.13 -3.27 -10.45
C PHE A 96 1.65 -3.32 -10.37
N GLU A 97 2.22 -4.50 -10.52
CA GLU A 97 3.66 -4.66 -10.72
C GLU A 97 4.06 -4.11 -12.11
N PRO A 98 5.33 -3.71 -12.32
CA PRO A 98 5.76 -3.15 -13.60
C PRO A 98 5.39 -4.00 -14.83
N GLU A 99 5.48 -5.33 -14.71
CA GLU A 99 5.13 -6.27 -15.78
C GLU A 99 3.62 -6.28 -16.10
N GLN A 100 2.76 -5.88 -15.15
CA GLN A 100 1.31 -5.85 -15.31
C GLN A 100 0.79 -4.51 -15.86
N VAL A 101 1.61 -3.45 -15.82
CA VAL A 101 1.18 -2.10 -16.22
C VAL A 101 0.92 -2.03 -17.72
N GLU A 102 1.72 -2.72 -18.55
CA GLU A 102 1.56 -2.70 -20.01
C GLU A 102 0.24 -3.38 -20.42
N ASP A 103 -0.04 -4.57 -19.89
CA ASP A 103 -1.30 -5.28 -20.13
C ASP A 103 -2.53 -4.47 -19.70
N GLU A 104 -2.41 -3.71 -18.60
CA GLU A 104 -3.50 -2.87 -18.07
C GLU A 104 -3.73 -1.62 -18.93
N LEU A 105 -2.66 -0.98 -19.40
CA LEU A 105 -2.75 0.22 -20.24
C LEU A 105 -3.21 -0.11 -21.66
N GLU A 106 -2.87 -1.29 -22.17
CA GLU A 106 -3.24 -1.77 -23.50
C GLU A 106 -4.54 -2.57 -23.51
N ALA A 107 -5.20 -2.73 -22.35
CA ALA A 107 -6.48 -3.40 -22.25
C ALA A 107 -7.48 -2.82 -23.27
N PRO A 108 -8.06 -3.65 -24.16
CA PRO A 108 -9.01 -3.18 -25.16
C PRO A 108 -10.14 -2.41 -24.48
N VAL A 109 -10.62 -1.33 -25.12
CA VAL A 109 -11.85 -0.66 -24.67
C VAL A 109 -12.95 -1.70 -24.66
N GLU A 110 -13.37 -2.09 -23.46
CA GLU A 110 -14.50 -2.99 -23.25
C GLU A 110 -15.71 -2.39 -23.97
N THR A 111 -16.14 -3.01 -25.07
CA THR A 111 -17.48 -2.75 -25.58
C THR A 111 -18.44 -3.20 -24.49
N PHE A 112 -19.18 -2.26 -23.88
CA PHE A 112 -20.11 -2.55 -22.78
C PHE A 112 -21.18 -3.57 -23.23
N ALA A 113 -20.87 -4.85 -23.06
CA ALA A 113 -21.78 -5.94 -23.37
C ALA A 113 -23.05 -5.75 -22.51
N GLY A 114 -24.20 -5.60 -23.18
CA GLY A 114 -25.48 -5.37 -22.50
C GLY A 114 -25.93 -3.90 -22.41
N LEU A 115 -25.16 -2.94 -22.96
CA LEU A 115 -25.68 -1.59 -23.24
C LEU A 115 -26.88 -1.69 -24.16
N ARG A 116 -28.05 -1.26 -23.69
CA ARG A 116 -29.30 -1.30 -24.48
C ARG A 116 -30.03 0.02 -24.37
N GLY A 117 -30.55 0.51 -25.50
CA GLY A 117 -31.32 1.75 -25.56
C GLY A 117 -32.62 1.53 -26.32
N TRP A 118 -33.70 2.14 -25.84
CA TRP A 118 -34.99 2.19 -26.54
C TRP A 118 -35.64 3.56 -26.41
N SER A 119 -36.26 4.02 -27.49
CA SER A 119 -37.12 5.21 -27.50
C SER A 119 -38.53 4.81 -27.05
N MET A 120 -39.09 5.57 -26.13
CA MET A 120 -40.47 5.45 -25.66
C MET A 120 -41.29 6.63 -26.19
N SER A 121 -42.61 6.41 -26.30
CA SER A 121 -43.54 7.45 -26.70
C SER A 121 -43.41 8.70 -25.81
N GLY A 122 -43.56 9.89 -26.39
CA GLY A 122 -43.59 11.15 -25.62
C GLY A 122 -42.23 11.83 -25.42
N ARG A 123 -41.25 11.57 -26.29
CA ARG A 123 -39.87 12.13 -26.19
C ARG A 123 -39.11 11.63 -24.95
N VAL A 124 -39.29 10.37 -24.59
CA VAL A 124 -38.57 9.73 -23.48
C VAL A 124 -37.70 8.62 -24.04
N GLY A 125 -36.43 8.59 -23.68
CA GLY A 125 -35.52 7.48 -24.00
C GLY A 125 -35.11 6.74 -22.73
N TYR A 126 -34.91 5.43 -22.84
CA TYR A 126 -34.41 4.59 -21.75
C TYR A 126 -33.11 3.92 -22.16
N VAL A 127 -32.13 3.88 -21.25
CA VAL A 127 -30.81 3.30 -21.47
C VAL A 127 -30.46 2.40 -20.28
N VAL A 128 -30.11 1.15 -20.56
CA VAL A 128 -29.51 0.22 -19.59
C VAL A 128 -28.00 0.36 -19.69
N LEU A 129 -27.38 0.83 -18.61
CA LEU A 129 -25.93 0.86 -18.46
C LEU A 129 -25.51 -0.36 -17.62
N PRO A 130 -24.70 -1.30 -18.14
CA PRO A 130 -24.10 -2.34 -17.31
C PRO A 130 -23.16 -1.71 -16.28
N GLY A 131 -22.90 -2.42 -15.18
CA GLY A 131 -21.96 -1.95 -14.16
C GLY A 131 -20.58 -1.72 -14.77
N VAL A 132 -20.04 -0.51 -14.61
CA VAL A 132 -18.69 -0.16 -15.05
C VAL A 132 -17.76 -0.16 -13.85
N GLN A 133 -16.62 -0.83 -13.94
CA GLN A 133 -15.54 -0.64 -12.98
C GLN A 133 -14.78 0.62 -13.42
N GLY A 134 -14.51 1.54 -12.49
CA GLY A 134 -13.90 2.84 -12.80
C GLY A 134 -12.41 2.77 -13.18
N PHE A 135 -11.89 1.59 -13.48
CA PHE A 135 -10.53 1.39 -13.99
C PHE A 135 -10.64 0.76 -15.40
N GLY A 136 -10.04 1.43 -16.38
CA GLY A 136 -10.15 1.13 -17.81
C GLY A 136 -10.08 2.42 -18.65
N ALA A 137 -9.28 2.42 -19.71
CA ALA A 137 -8.98 3.60 -20.52
C ALA A 137 -10.25 4.20 -21.16
N ALA A 138 -10.62 5.40 -20.72
CA ALA A 138 -11.77 6.15 -21.23
C ALA A 138 -11.49 6.74 -22.63
N GLY A 139 -11.71 5.94 -23.68
CA GLY A 139 -11.72 6.38 -25.07
C GLY A 139 -13.12 6.26 -25.69
N GLY A 140 -14.01 7.21 -25.41
CA GLY A 140 -15.38 7.17 -25.93
C GLY A 140 -15.48 7.53 -27.41
N VAL A 141 -15.93 6.59 -28.25
CA VAL A 141 -16.47 6.88 -29.58
C VAL A 141 -17.95 7.24 -29.43
N VAL A 142 -18.28 8.51 -29.68
CA VAL A 142 -19.68 8.97 -29.79
C VAL A 142 -20.24 8.44 -31.10
N SER A 143 -21.00 7.34 -31.05
CA SER A 143 -21.84 6.94 -32.18
C SER A 143 -23.11 7.80 -32.17
N ARG A 144 -23.20 8.74 -33.11
CA ARG A 144 -24.38 9.58 -33.34
C ARG A 144 -25.45 8.71 -34.01
N SER A 145 -26.39 8.18 -33.23
CA SER A 145 -27.61 7.59 -33.76
C SER A 145 -28.60 8.73 -34.10
N GLU A 146 -28.76 9.02 -35.38
CA GLU A 146 -29.85 9.86 -35.88
C GLU A 146 -31.16 9.11 -35.65
N PHE A 147 -32.03 9.63 -34.78
CA PHE A 147 -33.38 9.11 -34.57
C PHE A 147 -34.28 9.64 -35.69
N GLY A 148 -34.74 8.75 -36.56
CA GLY A 148 -35.82 9.00 -37.52
C GLY A 148 -37.20 8.83 -36.91
#